data_AF-A0A9R1XJ89-F1
#
_entry.id   AF-A0A9R1XJ89-F1
#
_cell.length_a   1.000
_cell.length_b   1.000
_cell.length_c   1.000
_cell.angle_alpha   90.00
_cell.angle_beta   90.00
_cell.angle_gamma   90.00
#
_symmetry.space_group_name_H-M   'P 1'
#
loop_
_entity.id
_entity.type
_entity.pdbx_description
1 polymer ?
#
loop_
_entity_poly.entity_id
_entity_poly.type
_entity_poly.pdbx_seq_one_letter_code
_entity_poly.pdbx_strand_id
1 'polypeptide(L)'
;MMLNTKCSWKWFLECLREDIELYLNSNFTFISDMQKGAIVELHLFNSRARDTIIELPLVWTFPHAEHGYCLRHIYQNMRLKWKTREYKDYLWNYATTTTILEFKAIIQECMIYNKQAYEWLLKIPPRHCAESHFLGSKSKSDPK
;
A
#
# COMPACT_ATOMS: atom_id res chain seq x y z
N MET A 1 -2.47 23.37 -17.79
CA MET A 1 -1.16 23.35 -17.12
C MET A 1 -0.99 21.98 -16.48
N MET A 2 -0.18 21.08 -17.06
CA MET A 2 0.11 19.79 -16.45
C MET A 2 1.08 20.03 -15.28
N LEU A 3 0.55 20.16 -14.07
CA LEU A 3 1.40 20.10 -12.88
C LEU A 3 2.03 18.70 -12.83
N ASN A 4 3.35 18.66 -12.71
CA ASN A 4 4.09 17.44 -12.41
C ASN A 4 3.44 16.76 -11.18
N THR A 5 3.17 15.46 -11.25
CA THR A 5 2.34 14.73 -10.26
C THR A 5 2.90 14.81 -8.84
N LYS A 6 4.23 14.92 -8.69
CA LYS A 6 4.89 15.14 -7.39
C LYS A 6 4.54 16.50 -6.77
N CYS A 7 4.49 17.56 -7.59
CA CYS A 7 4.14 18.90 -7.15
C CYS A 7 2.66 19.01 -6.77
N SER A 8 1.77 18.29 -7.46
CA SER A 8 0.34 18.26 -7.11
C SER A 8 0.07 17.55 -5.78
N TRP A 9 0.79 16.46 -5.48
CA TRP A 9 0.62 15.74 -4.21
C TRP A 9 1.11 16.54 -3.01
N LYS A 10 2.26 17.22 -3.13
CA LYS A 10 2.74 18.12 -2.09
C LYS A 10 1.71 19.21 -1.77
N TRP A 11 1.23 19.90 -2.79
CA TRP A 11 0.21 20.95 -2.63
C TRP A 11 -1.06 20.41 -1.97
N PHE A 12 -1.57 19.26 -2.42
CA PHE A 12 -2.76 18.65 -1.84
C PHE A 12 -2.58 18.31 -0.36
N LEU A 13 -1.44 17.74 0.02
CA LEU A 13 -1.17 17.38 1.42
C LEU A 13 -0.99 18.61 2.32
N GLU A 14 -0.38 19.69 1.80
CA GLU A 14 -0.28 20.97 2.50
C GLU A 14 -1.66 21.57 2.76
N CYS A 15 -2.53 21.64 1.74
CA CYS A 15 -3.92 22.09 1.92
C CYS A 15 -4.68 21.18 2.89
N LEU A 16 -4.56 19.86 2.72
CA LEU A 16 -5.24 18.91 3.60
C LEU A 16 -4.85 19.14 5.05
N ARG A 17 -3.55 19.34 5.35
CA ARG A 17 -3.05 19.60 6.70
C ARG A 17 -3.68 20.83 7.34
N GLU A 18 -3.85 21.90 6.56
CA GLU A 18 -4.50 23.14 7.01
C GLU A 18 -5.98 22.88 7.32
N ASP A 19 -6.69 22.14 6.48
CA ASP A 19 -8.13 21.89 6.63
C ASP A 19 -8.48 20.96 7.80
N ILE A 20 -7.65 19.94 8.07
CA ILE A 20 -7.93 18.93 9.11
C ILE A 20 -7.21 19.20 10.44
N GLU A 21 -6.49 20.32 10.54
CA GLU A 21 -5.76 20.79 11.73
C GLU A 21 -4.84 19.71 12.36
N LEU A 22 -4.29 18.79 11.56
CA LEU A 22 -3.39 17.76 12.06
C LEU A 22 -1.99 18.33 12.34
N TYR A 23 -1.49 18.04 13.54
CA TYR A 23 -0.14 18.37 13.95
C TYR A 23 0.91 17.44 13.31
N LEU A 24 2.16 17.91 13.22
CA LEU A 24 3.28 17.13 12.65
C LEU A 24 3.47 15.77 13.34
N ASN A 25 3.14 15.69 14.63
CA ASN A 25 3.32 14.51 15.48
C ASN A 25 2.09 13.59 15.49
N SER A 26 1.08 13.85 14.66
CA SER A 26 -0.09 12.99 14.53
C SER A 26 0.30 11.66 13.91
N ASN A 27 0.01 10.56 14.61
CA ASN A 27 0.19 9.20 14.10
C ASN A 27 -1.11 8.76 13.43
N PHE A 28 -1.08 8.60 12.11
CA PHE A 28 -2.21 8.07 11.35
C PHE A 28 -1.71 7.34 10.10
N THR A 29 -2.58 6.55 9.48
CA THR A 29 -2.30 5.90 8.21
C THR A 29 -3.01 6.63 7.09
N PHE A 30 -2.25 7.19 6.14
CA PHE A 30 -2.78 7.76 4.92
C PHE A 30 -3.03 6.63 3.91
N ILE A 31 -4.28 6.48 3.46
CA ILE A 31 -4.65 5.45 2.48
C ILE A 31 -4.87 6.10 1.12
N SER A 32 -4.10 5.66 0.11
CA SER A 32 -4.22 6.17 -1.26
C SER A 32 -4.49 5.06 -2.28
N ASP A 33 -4.87 5.45 -3.48
CA ASP A 33 -4.93 4.52 -4.60
C ASP A 33 -3.53 4.15 -5.09
N MET A 34 -3.40 2.96 -5.67
CA MET A 34 -2.16 2.52 -6.31
C MET A 34 -2.05 3.18 -7.69
N GLN A 35 -1.19 4.19 -7.83
CA GLN A 35 -1.04 4.94 -9.08
C GLN A 35 -0.11 4.22 -10.09
N LYS A 36 -0.42 4.36 -11.38
CA LYS A 36 0.44 3.85 -12.46
C LYS A 36 1.79 4.61 -12.42
N GLY A 37 2.90 3.87 -12.32
CA GLY A 37 4.24 4.44 -12.24
C GLY A 37 4.95 4.17 -10.91
N ALA A 38 4.20 4.00 -9.81
CA ALA A 38 4.76 3.60 -8.51
C ALA A 38 5.55 2.28 -8.59
N ILE A 39 5.09 1.34 -9.43
CA ILE A 39 5.68 0.01 -9.61
C ILE A 39 6.95 0.02 -10.49
N VAL A 40 7.08 0.98 -11.41
CA VAL A 40 8.17 1.00 -12.41
C VAL A 40 9.51 1.42 -11.78
N GLU A 41 9.49 2.32 -10.80
CA GLU A 41 10.68 2.73 -10.04
C GLU A 41 11.10 1.66 -9.01
N LEU A 42 10.17 0.75 -8.66
CA LEU A 42 10.30 -0.24 -7.60
C LEU A 42 11.07 -1.51 -8.00
N HIS A 43 11.09 -1.84 -9.29
CA HIS A 43 11.73 -3.05 -9.81
C HIS A 43 13.25 -2.93 -10.07
N LEU A 44 13.81 -1.72 -10.00
CA LEU A 44 15.21 -1.50 -10.40
C LEU A 44 16.22 -1.51 -9.24
N PHE A 45 15.81 -1.32 -7.98
CA PHE A 45 16.76 -1.23 -6.86
C PHE A 45 16.18 -1.72 -5.51
N ASN A 46 16.35 -3.02 -5.21
CA ASN A 46 16.20 -3.63 -3.86
C ASN A 46 14.86 -3.46 -3.11
N SER A 47 14.68 -4.26 -2.06
CA SER A 47 13.49 -4.28 -1.15
C SER A 47 13.21 -2.97 -0.39
N ARG A 48 13.79 -1.85 -0.79
CA ARG A 48 13.65 -0.51 -0.20
C ARG A 48 12.95 0.50 -1.10
N ALA A 49 12.49 0.11 -2.28
CA ALA A 49 11.98 1.09 -3.21
C ALA A 49 10.66 1.69 -2.70
N ARG A 50 10.61 3.03 -2.65
CA ARG A 50 9.54 3.90 -2.13
C ARG A 50 8.67 4.40 -3.28
N ASP A 51 7.35 4.50 -3.07
CA ASP A 51 6.51 5.27 -3.98
C ASP A 51 6.86 6.75 -3.85
N THR A 52 7.81 7.21 -4.67
CA THR A 52 8.32 8.58 -4.60
C THR A 52 7.29 9.64 -4.99
N ILE A 53 6.16 9.24 -5.58
CA ILE A 53 5.08 10.15 -5.98
C ILE A 53 4.34 10.67 -4.75
N ILE A 54 4.06 9.81 -3.78
CA ILE A 54 3.28 10.15 -2.59
C ILE A 54 4.08 10.07 -1.29
N GLU A 55 4.98 9.10 -1.11
CA GLU A 55 5.71 8.93 0.15
C GLU A 55 6.62 10.12 0.46
N LEU A 56 7.25 10.72 -0.56
CA LEU A 56 8.14 11.88 -0.34
C LEU A 56 7.35 13.11 0.12
N PRO A 57 6.29 13.56 -0.58
CA PRO A 57 5.39 14.61 -0.08
C PRO A 57 4.76 14.28 1.29
N LEU A 58 4.37 13.03 1.52
CA LEU A 58 3.75 12.60 2.77
C LEU A 58 4.72 12.70 3.93
N VAL A 59 5.95 12.18 3.82
CA VAL A 59 6.97 12.29 4.87
C VAL A 59 7.33 13.75 5.14
N TRP A 60 7.35 14.61 4.12
CA TRP A 60 7.61 16.04 4.31
C TRP A 60 6.50 16.75 5.09
N THR A 61 5.24 16.35 4.88
CA THR A 61 4.07 17.02 5.45
C THR A 61 3.64 16.42 6.79
N PHE A 62 3.76 15.10 6.91
CA PHE A 62 3.37 14.26 8.04
C PHE A 62 4.44 13.18 8.29
N PRO A 63 5.56 13.53 8.95
CA PRO A 63 6.70 12.62 9.13
C PRO A 63 6.40 11.31 9.85
N HIS A 64 5.33 11.30 10.65
CA HIS A 64 4.88 10.17 11.44
C HIS A 64 3.69 9.41 10.84
N ALA A 65 3.18 9.86 9.69
CA ALA A 65 2.12 9.15 9.01
C ALA A 65 2.66 7.92 8.29
N GLU A 66 1.97 6.80 8.44
CA GLU A 66 2.20 5.63 7.59
C GLU A 66 1.43 5.76 6.28
N HIS A 67 1.89 5.05 5.24
CA HIS A 67 1.21 5.03 3.95
C HIS A 67 0.75 3.62 3.60
N GLY A 68 -0.55 3.48 3.34
CA GLY A 68 -1.16 2.26 2.83
C GLY A 68 -1.79 2.47 1.45
N TYR A 69 -1.80 1.42 0.64
CA TYR A 69 -2.62 1.35 -0.55
C TYR A 69 -4.02 0.85 -0.21
N CYS A 70 -5.01 1.45 -0.85
CA CYS A 70 -6.39 1.07 -0.69
C CYS A 70 -6.62 -0.36 -1.20
N LEU A 71 -6.84 -1.31 -0.28
CA LEU A 71 -7.07 -2.72 -0.59
C LEU A 71 -8.26 -2.93 -1.54
N ARG A 72 -9.28 -2.07 -1.44
CA ARG A 72 -10.44 -2.06 -2.36
C ARG A 72 -10.00 -1.83 -3.80
N HIS A 73 -9.11 -0.87 -4.04
CA HIS A 73 -8.62 -0.56 -5.38
C HIS A 73 -7.63 -1.62 -5.89
N ILE A 74 -6.79 -2.19 -5.00
CA ILE A 74 -5.97 -3.37 -5.35
C ILE A 74 -6.87 -4.52 -5.82
N TYR A 75 -7.94 -4.81 -5.08
CA TYR A 75 -8.89 -5.87 -5.45
C TYR A 75 -9.57 -5.59 -6.78
N GLN A 76 -10.03 -4.36 -7.03
CA GLN A 76 -10.61 -3.98 -8.32
C GLN A 76 -9.63 -4.21 -9.47
N ASN A 77 -8.36 -3.83 -9.31
CA ASN A 77 -7.32 -4.07 -10.30
C ASN A 77 -7.04 -5.58 -10.51
N MET A 78 -7.03 -6.35 -9.42
CA MET A 78 -6.83 -7.80 -9.47
C MET A 78 -7.97 -8.49 -10.23
N ARG A 79 -9.23 -8.07 -10.01
CA ARG A 79 -10.42 -8.61 -10.68
C ARG A 79 -10.44 -8.43 -12.19
N LEU A 80 -9.75 -7.42 -12.71
CA LEU A 80 -9.61 -7.23 -14.15
C LEU A 80 -8.79 -8.35 -14.80
N LYS A 81 -7.91 -8.99 -14.03
CA LYS A 81 -7.07 -10.13 -14.47
C LYS A 81 -7.65 -11.47 -14.06
N TRP A 82 -8.13 -11.59 -12.82
CA TRP A 82 -8.61 -12.84 -12.23
C TRP A 82 -9.93 -12.64 -11.49
N LYS A 83 -11.00 -13.33 -11.91
CA LYS A 83 -12.37 -13.03 -11.49
C LYS A 83 -12.91 -13.87 -10.33
N THR A 84 -12.21 -14.92 -9.92
CA THR A 84 -12.74 -15.89 -8.96
C THR A 84 -12.64 -15.39 -7.52
N ARG A 85 -13.40 -16.01 -6.61
CA ARG A 85 -13.47 -15.60 -5.20
C ARG A 85 -12.16 -15.85 -4.46
N GLU A 86 -11.45 -16.91 -4.82
CA GLU A 86 -10.19 -17.35 -4.20
C GLU A 86 -9.14 -16.23 -4.23
N TYR A 87 -9.06 -15.45 -5.30
CA TYR A 87 -8.15 -14.30 -5.40
C TYR A 87 -8.48 -13.17 -4.44
N LYS A 88 -9.78 -12.98 -4.12
CA LYS A 88 -10.20 -12.03 -3.09
C LYS A 88 -9.69 -12.49 -1.73
N ASP A 89 -9.85 -13.78 -1.43
CA ASP A 89 -9.49 -14.36 -0.15
C ASP A 89 -7.95 -14.35 0.02
N TYR A 90 -7.19 -14.68 -1.03
CA TYR A 90 -5.73 -14.52 -1.04
C TYR A 90 -5.29 -13.08 -0.79
N LEU A 91 -5.89 -12.11 -1.48
CA LEU A 91 -5.55 -10.69 -1.31
C LEU A 91 -5.91 -10.19 0.10
N TRP A 92 -7.05 -10.61 0.65
CA TRP A 92 -7.46 -10.26 1.99
C TRP A 92 -6.50 -10.83 3.03
N ASN A 93 -6.24 -12.14 2.98
CA ASN A 93 -5.33 -12.80 3.91
C ASN A 93 -3.91 -12.23 3.80
N TYR A 94 -3.45 -11.96 2.59
CA TYR A 94 -2.18 -11.29 2.34
C TYR A 94 -2.09 -9.95 3.09
N ALA A 95 -3.16 -9.15 3.06
CA ALA A 95 -3.21 -7.84 3.68
C ALA A 95 -3.36 -7.87 5.21
N THR A 96 -4.13 -8.82 5.74
CA THR A 96 -4.48 -8.86 7.18
C THR A 96 -3.59 -9.79 8.01
N THR A 97 -2.59 -10.43 7.41
CA THR A 97 -1.61 -11.22 8.18
C THR A 97 -0.85 -10.35 9.16
N THR A 98 -0.73 -10.83 10.40
CA THR A 98 -0.05 -10.07 11.47
C THR A 98 1.41 -10.51 11.66
N THR A 99 1.80 -11.67 11.12
CA THR A 99 3.16 -12.18 11.19
C THR A 99 3.79 -12.35 9.80
N ILE A 100 5.11 -12.14 9.73
CA ILE A 100 5.89 -12.38 8.50
C ILE A 100 5.82 -13.86 8.07
N LEU A 101 5.68 -14.79 9.03
CA LEU A 101 5.60 -16.22 8.75
C LEU A 101 4.29 -16.58 8.02
N GLU A 102 3.15 -16.14 8.54
CA GLU A 102 1.84 -16.35 7.89
C GLU A 102 1.79 -15.68 6.52
N PHE A 103 2.31 -14.45 6.43
CA PHE A 103 2.42 -13.73 5.16
C PHE A 103 3.15 -14.56 4.10
N LYS A 104 4.29 -15.15 4.46
CA LYS A 104 5.07 -16.00 3.55
C LYS A 104 4.30 -17.26 3.14
N ALA A 105 3.57 -17.88 4.07
CA ALA A 105 2.77 -19.06 3.78
C ALA A 105 1.66 -18.75 2.76
N ILE A 106 0.90 -17.67 2.96
CA ILE A 106 -0.17 -17.25 2.03
C ILE A 106 0.37 -16.93 0.63
N ILE A 107 1.53 -16.27 0.57
CA ILE A 107 2.18 -15.97 -0.71
C ILE A 107 2.66 -17.23 -1.43
N GLN A 108 3.16 -18.23 -0.69
CA GLN A 108 3.53 -19.53 -1.24
C GLN A 108 2.31 -20.31 -1.75
N GLU A 109 1.20 -20.30 -1.01
CA GLU A 109 -0.05 -20.91 -1.46
C GLU A 109 -0.57 -20.26 -2.75
N CYS A 110 -0.52 -18.92 -2.82
CA CYS A 110 -0.89 -18.20 -4.04
C CYS A 110 0.03 -18.56 -5.21
N MET A 111 1.34 -18.75 -4.97
CA MET A 111 2.28 -19.20 -6.00
C MET A 111 1.94 -20.58 -6.55
N ILE A 112 1.59 -21.53 -5.67
CA ILE A 112 1.18 -22.89 -6.05
C ILE A 112 -0.13 -22.86 -6.83
N TYR A 113 -1.09 -22.03 -6.40
CA TYR A 113 -2.39 -21.90 -7.04
C TYR A 113 -2.31 -21.20 -8.41
N ASN A 114 -1.60 -20.07 -8.48
CA ASN A 114 -1.40 -19.30 -9.72
C ASN A 114 -0.15 -18.43 -9.66
N LYS A 115 0.90 -18.89 -10.36
CA LYS A 115 2.18 -18.18 -10.48
C LYS A 115 2.06 -16.73 -10.99
N GLN A 116 1.17 -16.46 -11.95
CA GLN A 116 1.01 -15.11 -12.49
C GLN A 116 0.34 -14.15 -11.47
N ALA A 117 -0.59 -14.67 -10.67
CA ALA A 117 -1.20 -13.89 -9.59
C ALA A 117 -0.20 -13.57 -8.49
N TYR A 118 0.62 -14.55 -8.11
CA TYR A 118 1.76 -14.37 -7.21
C TYR A 118 2.74 -13.29 -7.72
N GLU A 119 3.21 -13.39 -8.96
CA GLU A 119 4.13 -12.42 -9.57
C GLU A 119 3.54 -11.00 -9.64
N TRP A 120 2.22 -10.89 -9.78
CA TRP A 120 1.52 -9.62 -9.74
C TRP A 120 1.42 -9.05 -8.33
N LEU A 121 1.09 -9.87 -7.33
CA LEU A 121 1.03 -9.45 -5.92
C LEU A 121 2.40 -8.98 -5.41
N LEU A 122 3.49 -9.64 -5.83
CA LEU A 122 4.85 -9.22 -5.46
C LEU A 122 5.26 -7.85 -5.98
N LYS A 123 4.51 -7.27 -6.94
CA LYS A 123 4.74 -5.90 -7.39
C LYS A 123 4.23 -4.86 -6.39
N ILE A 124 3.42 -5.28 -5.44
CA ILE A 124 2.88 -4.44 -4.37
C ILE A 124 3.80 -4.59 -3.16
N PRO A 125 4.48 -3.54 -2.71
CA PRO A 125 5.36 -3.62 -1.55
C PRO A 125 4.54 -3.96 -0.29
N PRO A 126 4.89 -5.01 0.46
CA PRO A 126 4.11 -5.48 1.61
C PRO A 126 3.89 -4.39 2.68
N ARG A 127 4.85 -3.48 2.88
CA ARG A 127 4.73 -2.37 3.84
C ARG A 127 3.59 -1.38 3.58
N HIS A 128 2.97 -1.43 2.40
CA HIS A 128 1.83 -0.56 2.06
C HIS A 128 0.50 -1.31 2.05
N CYS A 129 0.48 -2.60 2.34
CA CYS A 129 -0.72 -3.39 2.14
C CYS A 129 -0.89 -4.54 3.14
N ALA A 130 0.18 -4.96 3.82
CA ALA A 130 0.19 -6.06 4.77
C ALA A 130 0.49 -5.58 6.19
N GLU A 131 -0.44 -5.84 7.11
CA GLU A 131 -0.34 -5.50 8.54
C GLU A 131 0.98 -5.97 9.18
N SER A 132 1.44 -7.17 8.81
CA SER A 132 2.72 -7.75 9.25
C SER A 132 3.96 -6.91 8.93
N HIS A 133 3.84 -5.92 8.04
CA HIS A 133 4.95 -5.09 7.55
C HIS A 133 4.78 -3.60 7.86
N PHE A 134 3.71 -3.18 8.56
CA PHE A 134 3.62 -1.82 9.11
C PHE A 134 4.53 -1.68 10.33
N LEU A 135 5.15 -0.51 10.49
CA LEU A 135 6.17 -0.26 11.53
C LEU A 135 5.55 0.41 12.79
N GLY A 136 4.34 0.97 12.66
CA GLY A 136 3.61 1.71 13.67
C GLY A 136 2.74 0.85 14.59
N SER A 137 2.30 1.45 15.69
CA SER A 137 1.44 0.79 16.69
C SER A 137 0.14 0.30 16.06
N LYS A 138 -0.04 -1.02 16.14
CA LYS A 138 -1.22 -1.79 15.72
C LYS A 138 -2.53 -1.08 16.08
N SER A 139 -3.17 -0.42 15.12
CA SER A 139 -4.60 -0.18 15.23
C SER A 139 -5.26 -1.55 15.05
N LYS A 140 -5.81 -2.12 16.13
CA LYS A 140 -6.57 -3.36 16.07
C LYS A 140 -7.68 -3.18 15.03
N SER A 141 -7.61 -3.91 13.93
CA SER A 141 -8.80 -4.13 13.11
C SER A 141 -9.78 -4.95 13.94
N ASP A 142 -10.98 -4.45 14.16
CA ASP A 142 -12.01 -5.20 14.86
C ASP A 142 -12.27 -6.53 14.13
N PRO A 143 -12.25 -7.68 14.84
CA PRO A 143 -12.67 -8.94 14.25
C PRO A 143 -14.16 -8.84 13.90
N LYS A 144 -14.50 -9.11 12.63
CA LYS A 144 -15.88 -9.37 12.20
C LYS A 144 -16.25 -10.81 12.46
#